data_AF-A0A1W9GXL4-F1
#
_entry.id   AF-A0A1W9GXL4-F1
#
_cell.length_a   1.000
_cell.length_b   1.000
_cell.length_c   1.000
_cell.angle_alpha   90.00
_cell.angle_beta   90.00
_cell.angle_gamma   90.00
#
_symmetry.space_group_name_H-M   'P 1'
#
loop_
_entity.id
_entity.type
_entity.pdbx_description
1 polymer ?
#
loop_
_entity_poly.entity_id
_entity_poly.type
_entity_poly.pdbx_seq_one_letter_code
_entity_poly.pdbx_strand_id
1 'polypeptide(L)'
;MRFDLFDRVHKELSITGHAFYEGILSISEAVNRKVEIIRLHWQASSLLQRIDDLTARVGQFIAAKVSDRLHSRLQSDSIVYAVDEALTDARARVHELKRSLLQVDAQIRELKLEAIHQDLLLLHHDLTVRSAGIERLTVVREAEAAGQPLSALPQPLVSYVATVLRGPFLLAPTSDLVLRPGDIVIAIGPQGELGQLTHWLTGQRLLTPTLTRSPQTVGTPT
;
A
#
# COMPACT_ATOMS: atom_id res chain seq x y z
N MET A 1 -42.03 24.27 -22.78
CA MET A 1 -41.20 24.79 -21.68
C MET A 1 -41.33 24.04 -20.34
N ARG A 2 -42.39 23.24 -20.06
CA ARG A 2 -42.47 22.43 -18.81
C ARG A 2 -41.79 21.05 -18.88
N PHE A 3 -41.62 20.46 -20.08
CA PHE A 3 -41.02 19.13 -20.25
C PHE A 3 -39.49 19.13 -20.10
N ASP A 4 -38.79 20.16 -20.58
CA ASP A 4 -37.32 20.25 -20.48
C ASP A 4 -36.80 20.32 -19.03
N LEU A 5 -37.60 20.87 -18.10
CA LEU A 5 -37.26 20.92 -16.67
C LEU A 5 -37.41 19.56 -15.99
N PHE A 6 -38.45 18.78 -16.35
CA PHE A 6 -38.63 17.43 -15.82
C PHE A 6 -37.55 16.47 -16.32
N ASP A 7 -37.18 16.57 -17.60
CA ASP A 7 -36.10 15.76 -18.17
C ASP A 7 -34.74 16.14 -17.56
N ARG A 8 -34.49 17.43 -17.29
CA ARG A 8 -33.28 17.87 -16.59
C ARG A 8 -33.25 17.42 -15.13
N VAL A 9 -34.34 17.56 -14.39
CA VAL A 9 -34.42 17.11 -12.98
C VAL A 9 -34.31 15.60 -12.89
N HIS A 10 -34.95 14.84 -13.79
CA HIS A 10 -34.85 13.38 -13.81
C HIS A 10 -33.42 12.93 -14.17
N LYS A 11 -32.78 13.62 -15.11
CA LYS A 11 -31.37 13.38 -15.46
C LYS A 11 -30.43 13.69 -14.30
N GLU A 12 -30.62 14.83 -13.62
CA GLU A 12 -29.83 15.19 -12.44
C GLU A 12 -30.07 14.23 -11.26
N LEU A 13 -31.31 13.79 -11.02
CA LEU A 13 -31.63 12.80 -9.99
C LEU A 13 -31.07 11.42 -10.33
N SER A 14 -31.11 11.01 -11.61
CA SER A 14 -30.54 9.75 -12.07
C SER A 14 -29.02 9.74 -11.93
N ILE A 15 -28.34 10.85 -12.28
CA ILE A 15 -26.90 11.04 -12.08
C ILE A 15 -26.57 10.99 -10.58
N THR A 16 -27.35 11.67 -9.74
CA THR A 16 -27.13 11.70 -8.29
C THR A 16 -27.41 10.34 -7.63
N GLY A 17 -28.45 9.64 -8.07
CA GLY A 17 -28.80 8.30 -7.60
C GLY A 17 -27.78 7.25 -8.01
N HIS A 18 -27.23 7.35 -9.22
CA HIS A 18 -26.15 6.48 -9.68
C HIS A 18 -24.87 6.73 -8.87
N ALA A 19 -24.47 7.99 -8.68
CA ALA A 19 -23.32 8.34 -7.84
C ALA A 19 -23.48 7.85 -6.39
N PHE A 20 -24.70 7.90 -5.84
CA PHE A 20 -25.00 7.37 -4.50
C PHE A 20 -24.89 5.85 -4.43
N TYR A 21 -25.37 5.13 -5.46
CA TYR A 21 -25.25 3.68 -5.55
C TYR A 21 -23.77 3.25 -5.63
N GLU A 22 -22.98 3.89 -6.48
CA GLU A 22 -21.53 3.66 -6.58
C GLU A 22 -20.82 3.97 -5.24
N GLY A 23 -21.26 5.01 -4.53
CA GLY A 23 -20.78 5.33 -3.18
C GLY A 23 -21.07 4.22 -2.17
N ILE A 24 -22.29 3.70 -2.12
CA ILE A 24 -22.64 2.59 -1.22
C ILE A 24 -21.87 1.32 -1.59
N LEU A 25 -21.76 1.01 -2.88
CA LEU A 25 -21.05 -0.18 -3.35
C LEU A 25 -19.58 -0.14 -2.96
N SER A 26 -18.90 0.98 -3.22
CA SER A 26 -17.48 1.16 -2.87
C SER A 26 -17.23 1.06 -1.35
N ILE A 27 -18.11 1.63 -0.52
CA ILE A 27 -18.04 1.48 0.95
C ILE A 27 -18.24 0.01 1.33
N SER A 28 -19.21 -0.67 0.73
CA SER A 28 -19.53 -2.07 1.02
C SER A 28 -18.37 -2.99 0.66
N GLU A 29 -17.74 -2.78 -0.50
CA GLU A 29 -16.52 -3.50 -0.90
C GLU A 29 -15.37 -3.24 0.07
N ALA A 30 -15.14 -1.98 0.48
CA ALA A 30 -14.10 -1.63 1.43
C ALA A 30 -14.31 -2.30 2.80
N VAL A 31 -15.54 -2.33 3.30
CA VAL A 31 -15.89 -3.02 4.55
C VAL A 31 -15.71 -4.54 4.38
N ASN A 32 -16.17 -5.11 3.28
CA ASN A 32 -16.03 -6.54 3.01
C ASN A 32 -14.56 -6.99 3.00
N ARG A 33 -13.69 -6.24 2.29
CA ARG A 33 -12.24 -6.51 2.29
C ARG A 33 -11.64 -6.44 3.70
N LYS A 34 -12.03 -5.46 4.52
CA LYS A 34 -11.55 -5.36 5.91
C LYS A 34 -11.95 -6.56 6.77
N VAL A 35 -13.21 -7.00 6.65
CA VAL A 35 -13.72 -8.18 7.36
C VAL A 35 -12.96 -9.44 6.92
N GLU A 36 -12.70 -9.58 5.63
CA GLU A 36 -11.93 -10.71 5.10
C GLU A 36 -10.49 -10.73 5.62
N ILE A 37 -9.82 -9.58 5.62
CA ILE A 37 -8.47 -9.45 6.20
C ILE A 37 -8.46 -9.85 7.69
N ILE A 38 -9.44 -9.42 8.48
CA ILE A 38 -9.55 -9.78 9.90
C ILE A 38 -9.76 -11.29 10.06
N ARG A 39 -10.63 -11.89 9.24
CA ARG A 39 -10.89 -13.33 9.25
C ARG A 39 -9.61 -14.12 8.95
N LEU A 40 -8.82 -13.68 7.97
CA LEU A 40 -7.55 -14.31 7.64
C LEU A 40 -6.51 -14.14 8.76
N HIS A 41 -6.43 -12.99 9.43
CA HIS A 41 -5.56 -12.83 10.60
C HIS A 41 -5.97 -13.78 11.74
N TRP A 42 -7.27 -13.95 11.97
CA TRP A 42 -7.77 -14.93 12.94
C TRP A 42 -7.35 -16.36 12.56
N GLN A 43 -7.45 -16.71 11.28
CA GLN A 43 -6.99 -18.00 10.77
C GLN A 43 -5.48 -18.19 10.97
N ALA A 44 -4.66 -17.18 10.68
CA ALA A 44 -3.22 -17.21 10.92
C ALA A 44 -2.89 -17.43 12.40
N SER A 45 -3.55 -16.69 13.31
CA SER A 45 -3.39 -16.86 14.76
C SER A 45 -3.77 -18.27 15.23
N SER A 46 -4.86 -18.83 14.70
CA SER A 46 -5.26 -20.22 14.97
C SER A 46 -4.22 -21.24 14.50
N LEU A 47 -3.61 -21.03 13.33
CA LEU A 47 -2.55 -21.90 12.80
C LEU A 47 -1.29 -21.83 13.67
N LEU A 48 -0.88 -20.62 14.09
CA LEU A 48 0.25 -20.43 15.01
C LEU A 48 0.00 -21.13 16.35
N GLN A 49 -1.19 -20.93 16.95
CA GLN A 49 -1.56 -21.61 18.19
C GLN A 49 -1.49 -23.14 18.05
N ARG A 50 -1.92 -23.69 16.91
CA ARG A 50 -1.83 -25.14 16.66
C ARG A 50 -0.39 -25.64 16.56
N ILE A 51 0.53 -24.84 16.00
CA ILE A 51 1.96 -25.15 15.96
C ILE A 51 2.53 -25.17 17.39
N ASP A 52 2.18 -24.18 18.21
CA ASP A 52 2.62 -24.10 19.60
C ASP A 52 2.08 -25.27 20.43
N ASP A 53 0.79 -25.57 20.31
CA ASP A 53 0.15 -26.69 21.00
C ASP A 53 0.79 -28.04 20.59
N LEU A 54 1.10 -28.23 19.30
CA LEU A 54 1.75 -29.45 18.82
C LEU A 54 3.17 -29.56 19.38
N THR A 55 3.92 -28.46 19.39
CA THR A 55 5.27 -28.40 19.95
C THR A 55 5.25 -28.72 21.45
N ALA A 56 4.29 -28.16 22.20
CA ALA A 56 4.09 -28.44 23.61
C ALA A 56 3.73 -29.92 23.86
N ARG A 57 2.82 -30.50 23.06
CA ARG A 57 2.45 -31.92 23.16
C ARG A 57 3.63 -32.85 22.92
N VAL A 58 4.45 -32.59 21.91
CA VAL A 58 5.66 -33.37 21.62
C VAL A 58 6.65 -33.24 22.78
N GLY A 59 6.85 -32.02 23.30
CA GLY A 59 7.70 -31.79 24.46
C GLY A 59 7.24 -32.57 25.70
N GLN A 60 5.93 -32.58 25.98
CA GLN A 60 5.33 -33.37 27.07
C GLN A 60 5.53 -34.86 26.86
N PHE A 61 5.30 -35.35 25.64
CA PHE A 61 5.49 -36.77 25.31
C PHE A 61 6.95 -37.22 25.51
N ILE A 62 7.91 -36.43 25.03
CA ILE A 62 9.34 -36.69 25.22
C ILE A 62 9.69 -36.68 26.70
N ALA A 63 9.25 -35.66 27.45
CA ALA A 63 9.54 -35.54 28.89
C ALA A 63 8.97 -36.73 29.68
N ALA A 64 7.75 -37.19 29.36
CA ALA A 64 7.14 -38.37 29.97
C ALA A 64 7.96 -39.64 29.68
N LYS A 65 8.34 -39.88 28.42
CA LYS A 65 9.12 -41.06 28.03
C LYS A 65 10.53 -41.09 28.61
N VAL A 66 11.18 -39.93 28.71
CA VAL A 66 12.50 -39.81 29.38
C VAL A 66 12.37 -40.05 30.88
N SER A 67 11.32 -39.52 31.51
CA SER A 67 11.06 -39.74 32.94
C SER A 67 10.77 -41.20 33.25
N ASP A 68 9.94 -41.88 32.44
CA ASP A 68 9.65 -43.31 32.57
C ASP A 68 10.92 -44.17 32.46
N ARG A 69 11.84 -43.80 31.55
CA ARG A 69 13.15 -44.48 31.39
C ARG A 69 14.03 -44.34 32.63
N LEU A 70 13.95 -43.20 33.33
CA LEU A 70 14.72 -42.97 34.56
C LEU A 70 14.19 -43.82 35.72
N HIS A 71 12.88 -44.02 35.79
CA HIS A 71 12.22 -44.74 36.88
C HIS A 71 12.07 -46.25 36.63
N SER A 72 12.06 -46.68 35.36
CA SER A 72 11.91 -48.07 34.96
C SER A 72 13.09 -48.52 34.10
N ARG A 73 13.72 -49.64 34.45
CA ARG A 73 14.78 -50.32 33.65
C ARG A 73 14.23 -50.95 32.36
N LEU A 74 13.23 -50.34 31.73
CA LEU A 74 12.61 -50.83 30.49
C LEU A 74 13.55 -50.64 29.28
N GLN A 75 13.42 -51.54 28.31
CA GLN A 75 14.28 -51.66 27.12
C GLN A 75 14.41 -50.33 26.36
N SER A 76 15.64 -49.85 26.22
CA SER A 76 15.94 -48.51 25.66
C SER A 76 15.56 -48.35 24.18
N ASP A 77 15.56 -49.42 23.39
CA ASP A 77 15.35 -49.32 21.95
C ASP A 77 13.89 -48.97 21.60
N SER A 78 12.91 -49.55 22.31
CA SER A 78 11.48 -49.27 22.06
C SER A 78 11.10 -47.81 22.33
N ILE A 79 11.74 -47.16 23.30
CA ILE A 79 11.47 -45.75 23.65
C ILE A 79 12.02 -44.80 22.58
N VAL A 80 13.22 -45.09 22.05
CA VAL A 80 13.85 -44.28 21.00
C VAL A 80 13.01 -44.33 19.72
N TYR A 81 12.54 -45.50 19.31
CA TYR A 81 11.66 -45.63 18.14
C TYR A 81 10.33 -44.88 18.32
N ALA A 82 9.68 -44.98 19.49
CA ALA A 82 8.42 -44.28 19.75
C ALA A 82 8.57 -42.75 19.76
N VAL A 83 9.71 -42.24 20.24
CA VAL A 83 10.02 -40.79 20.21
C VAL A 83 10.34 -40.32 18.80
N ASP A 84 11.10 -41.10 18.02
CA ASP A 84 11.46 -40.76 16.64
C ASP A 84 10.23 -40.73 15.72
N GLU A 85 9.32 -41.69 15.88
CA GLU A 85 8.04 -41.73 15.16
C GLU A 85 7.18 -40.51 15.50
N ALA A 86 7.02 -40.20 16.80
CA ALA A 86 6.26 -39.03 17.24
C ALA A 86 6.88 -37.70 16.74
N LEU A 87 8.21 -37.60 16.72
CA LEU A 87 8.91 -36.42 16.19
C LEU A 87 8.74 -36.30 14.68
N THR A 88 8.76 -37.41 13.95
CA THR A 88 8.58 -37.44 12.50
C THR A 88 7.16 -37.04 12.10
N ASP A 89 6.13 -37.57 12.76
CA ASP A 89 4.73 -37.16 12.53
C ASP A 89 4.53 -35.68 12.89
N ALA A 90 5.04 -35.25 14.05
CA ALA A 90 4.94 -33.86 14.45
C ALA A 90 5.64 -32.91 13.46
N ARG A 91 6.82 -33.27 12.97
CA ARG A 91 7.53 -32.48 11.96
C ARG A 91 6.72 -32.35 10.69
N ALA A 92 6.09 -33.44 10.21
CA ALA A 92 5.22 -33.40 9.05
C ALA A 92 4.03 -32.46 9.27
N ARG A 93 3.37 -32.57 10.44
CA ARG A 93 2.24 -31.70 10.83
C ARG A 93 2.62 -30.22 10.91
N VAL A 94 3.73 -29.88 11.58
CA VAL A 94 4.23 -28.49 11.64
C VAL A 94 4.51 -27.97 10.24
N HIS A 95 5.08 -28.80 9.38
CA HIS A 95 5.43 -28.38 8.03
C HIS A 95 4.19 -28.08 7.19
N GLU A 96 3.14 -28.89 7.31
CA GLU A 96 1.83 -28.63 6.71
C GLU A 96 1.19 -27.33 7.23
N LEU A 97 1.16 -27.14 8.56
CA LEU A 97 0.64 -25.92 9.19
C LEU A 97 1.41 -24.66 8.73
N LYS A 98 2.74 -24.75 8.62
CA LYS A 98 3.57 -23.65 8.09
C LYS A 98 3.26 -23.33 6.64
N ARG A 99 3.02 -24.33 5.79
CA ARG A 99 2.60 -24.07 4.39
C ARG A 99 1.25 -23.37 4.35
N SER A 100 0.30 -23.81 5.18
CA SER A 100 -1.01 -23.15 5.28
C SER A 100 -0.89 -21.71 5.76
N LEU A 101 -0.01 -21.45 6.74
CA LEU A 101 0.25 -20.09 7.22
C LEU A 101 0.81 -19.19 6.12
N LEU A 102 1.79 -19.67 5.33
CA LEU A 102 2.34 -18.92 4.19
C LEU A 102 1.28 -18.58 3.14
N GLN A 103 0.32 -19.48 2.91
CA GLN A 103 -0.81 -19.22 2.00
C GLN A 103 -1.73 -18.13 2.54
N VAL A 104 -2.08 -18.18 3.83
CA VAL A 104 -2.90 -17.14 4.48
C VAL A 104 -2.19 -15.78 4.45
N ASP A 105 -0.89 -15.75 4.73
CA ASP A 105 -0.09 -14.52 4.67
C ASP A 105 -0.06 -13.93 3.25
N ALA A 106 0.06 -14.78 2.22
CA ALA A 106 -0.01 -14.34 0.82
C ALA A 106 -1.37 -13.71 0.49
N GLN A 107 -2.48 -14.33 0.93
CA GLN A 107 -3.83 -13.79 0.73
C GLN A 107 -4.03 -12.45 1.46
N ILE A 108 -3.55 -12.33 2.70
CA ILE A 108 -3.58 -11.07 3.45
C ILE A 108 -2.83 -9.98 2.68
N ARG A 109 -1.65 -10.30 2.14
CA ARG A 109 -0.84 -9.35 1.38
C ARG A 109 -1.53 -8.90 0.11
N GLU A 110 -2.15 -9.82 -0.63
CA GLU A 110 -2.89 -9.52 -1.85
C GLU A 110 -4.05 -8.56 -1.59
N LEU A 111 -4.90 -8.87 -0.61
CA LEU A 111 -6.03 -7.99 -0.23
C LEU A 111 -5.56 -6.61 0.25
N LYS A 112 -4.44 -6.54 0.98
CA LYS A 112 -3.86 -5.25 1.39
C LYS A 112 -3.36 -4.44 0.19
N LEU A 113 -2.76 -5.08 -0.80
CA LEU A 113 -2.31 -4.40 -2.03
C LEU A 113 -3.48 -3.88 -2.84
N GLU A 114 -4.56 -4.67 -2.96
CA GLU A 114 -5.79 -4.23 -3.61
C GLU A 114 -6.41 -3.01 -2.91
N ALA A 115 -6.48 -3.04 -1.57
CA ALA A 115 -6.97 -1.92 -0.77
C ALA A 115 -6.13 -0.65 -0.96
N ILE A 116 -4.79 -0.77 -0.90
CA ILE A 116 -3.87 0.35 -1.15
C ILE A 116 -4.06 0.89 -2.57
N HIS A 117 -4.26 0.02 -3.56
CA HIS A 117 -4.48 0.46 -4.94
C HIS A 117 -5.75 1.32 -5.06
N GLN A 118 -6.86 0.89 -4.46
CA GLN A 118 -8.08 1.68 -4.45
C GLN A 118 -7.91 3.01 -3.70
N ASP A 119 -7.28 3.00 -2.53
CA ASP A 119 -7.01 4.22 -1.76
C ASP A 119 -6.17 5.23 -2.55
N LEU A 120 -5.20 4.76 -3.33
CA LEU A 120 -4.39 5.61 -4.21
C LEU A 120 -5.20 6.19 -5.37
N LEU A 121 -6.14 5.43 -5.95
CA LEU A 121 -7.04 5.94 -6.99
C LEU A 121 -7.96 7.05 -6.44
N LEU A 122 -8.51 6.85 -5.24
CA LEU A 122 -9.33 7.85 -4.57
C LEU A 122 -8.52 9.11 -4.25
N LEU A 123 -7.31 8.93 -3.70
CA LEU A 123 -6.41 10.05 -3.43
C LEU A 123 -6.06 10.82 -4.71
N HIS A 124 -5.76 10.12 -5.80
CA HIS A 124 -5.47 10.76 -7.08
C HIS A 124 -6.67 11.55 -7.61
N HIS A 125 -7.87 10.99 -7.52
CA HIS A 125 -9.11 11.67 -7.89
C HIS A 125 -9.32 12.94 -7.06
N ASP A 126 -9.24 12.84 -5.73
CA ASP A 126 -9.42 13.96 -4.80
C ASP A 126 -8.42 15.08 -5.03
N LEU A 127 -7.16 14.72 -5.26
CA LEU A 127 -6.11 15.69 -5.61
C LEU A 127 -6.44 16.37 -6.93
N THR A 128 -6.83 15.61 -7.96
CA THR A 128 -7.17 16.14 -9.28
C THR A 128 -8.34 17.12 -9.22
N VAL A 129 -9.43 16.77 -8.52
CA VAL A 129 -10.60 17.64 -8.33
C VAL A 129 -10.21 18.95 -7.64
N ARG A 130 -9.22 18.91 -6.75
CA ARG A 130 -8.74 20.07 -5.98
C ARG A 130 -7.58 20.81 -6.67
N SER A 131 -7.27 20.51 -7.94
CA SER A 131 -6.11 21.09 -8.65
C SER A 131 -4.80 20.91 -7.87
N ALA A 132 -4.68 19.80 -7.15
CA ALA A 132 -3.50 19.35 -6.43
C ALA A 132 -2.95 18.07 -7.07
N GLY A 133 -1.75 17.69 -6.69
CA GLY A 133 -1.09 16.51 -7.24
C GLY A 133 0.01 15.97 -6.36
N ILE A 134 0.55 14.83 -6.79
CA ILE A 134 1.80 14.25 -6.28
C ILE A 134 2.77 14.26 -7.44
N GLU A 135 3.92 14.90 -7.28
CA GLU A 135 4.96 14.93 -8.30
C GLU A 135 6.26 14.29 -7.82
N ARG A 136 6.88 13.57 -8.76
CA ARG A 136 8.19 12.94 -8.60
C ARG A 136 9.21 13.80 -9.34
N LEU A 137 9.95 14.61 -8.58
CA LEU A 137 10.85 15.62 -9.11
C LEU A 137 12.30 15.20 -8.90
N THR A 138 13.09 15.16 -9.96
CA THR A 138 14.51 14.77 -9.86
C THR A 138 15.38 16.02 -9.72
N VAL A 139 16.27 16.04 -8.74
CA VAL A 139 17.22 17.14 -8.55
C VAL A 139 18.29 17.07 -9.63
N VAL A 140 18.35 18.08 -10.50
CA VAL A 140 19.35 18.16 -11.58
C VAL A 140 20.63 18.82 -11.05
N ARG A 141 21.79 18.48 -11.64
CA ARG A 141 23.10 18.98 -11.21
C ARG A 141 23.22 20.51 -11.22
N GLU A 142 22.54 21.16 -12.15
CA GLU A 142 22.58 22.62 -12.36
C GLU A 142 21.37 23.34 -11.76
N ALA A 143 20.51 22.62 -11.02
CA ALA A 143 19.34 23.20 -10.39
C ALA A 143 19.74 24.04 -9.16
N GLU A 144 18.97 25.09 -8.88
CA GLU A 144 19.15 25.94 -7.70
C GLU A 144 19.10 25.15 -6.38
N ALA A 145 18.33 24.07 -6.36
CA ALA A 145 18.22 23.16 -5.22
C ALA A 145 19.48 22.32 -4.94
N ALA A 146 20.40 22.16 -5.90
CA ALA A 146 21.53 21.27 -5.74
C ALA A 146 22.51 21.78 -4.67
N GLY A 147 22.75 20.97 -3.64
CA GLY A 147 23.59 21.33 -2.51
C GLY A 147 22.92 22.21 -1.46
N GLN A 148 21.63 22.54 -1.64
CA GLN A 148 20.86 23.30 -0.67
C GLN A 148 20.18 22.38 0.35
N PRO A 149 20.00 22.83 1.61
CA PRO A 149 19.16 22.13 2.56
C PRO A 149 17.68 22.24 2.17
N LEU A 150 16.85 21.29 2.60
CA LEU A 150 15.41 21.34 2.37
C LEU A 150 14.75 22.58 2.99
N SER A 151 15.33 23.16 4.04
CA SER A 151 14.88 24.45 4.60
C SER A 151 14.99 25.63 3.64
N ALA A 152 15.82 25.54 2.59
CA ALA A 152 15.97 26.57 1.56
C ALA A 152 14.89 26.49 0.46
N LEU A 153 13.87 25.64 0.64
CA LEU A 153 12.71 25.59 -0.24
C LEU A 153 12.11 27.00 -0.44
N PRO A 154 11.62 27.33 -1.64
CA PRO A 154 10.90 28.57 -1.88
C PRO A 154 9.76 28.71 -0.86
N GLN A 155 9.64 29.85 -0.19
CA GLN A 155 8.52 30.14 0.71
C GLN A 155 7.75 31.36 0.21
N PRO A 156 6.43 31.43 0.45
CA PRO A 156 5.59 30.42 1.10
C PRO A 156 5.07 29.37 0.11
N LEU A 157 5.17 28.09 0.49
CA LEU A 157 4.54 26.98 -0.21
C LEU A 157 3.58 26.27 0.75
N VAL A 158 2.35 26.03 0.30
CA VAL A 158 1.40 25.06 0.89
C VAL A 158 1.81 23.64 0.52
N SER A 159 2.56 23.47 -0.56
CA SER A 159 3.10 22.18 -0.97
C SER A 159 4.07 21.60 0.05
N TYR A 160 3.93 20.30 0.30
CA TYR A 160 4.67 19.53 1.27
C TYR A 160 5.59 18.52 0.58
N VAL A 161 6.87 18.47 0.98
CA VAL A 161 7.78 17.40 0.56
C VAL A 161 7.53 16.18 1.45
N ALA A 162 7.02 15.11 0.87
CA ALA A 162 6.66 13.89 1.59
C ALA A 162 7.88 13.03 1.91
N THR A 163 8.83 12.91 0.97
CA THR A 163 10.06 12.15 1.16
C THR A 163 11.07 12.48 0.06
N VAL A 164 12.34 12.14 0.30
CA VAL A 164 13.40 12.20 -0.69
C VAL A 164 13.99 10.80 -0.89
N LEU A 165 14.04 10.35 -2.13
CA LEU A 165 14.65 9.09 -2.54
C LEU A 165 16.08 9.35 -3.00
N ARG A 166 17.05 8.64 -2.41
CA ARG A 166 18.46 8.67 -2.81
C ARG A 166 18.91 7.25 -3.14
N GLY A 167 18.86 6.88 -4.42
CA GLY A 167 19.07 5.50 -4.86
C GLY A 167 18.02 4.58 -4.22
N PRO A 168 18.42 3.54 -3.46
CA PRO A 168 17.48 2.60 -2.81
C PRO A 168 16.94 3.10 -1.46
N PHE A 169 17.37 4.27 -0.97
CA PHE A 169 17.02 4.76 0.36
C PHE A 169 15.90 5.80 0.32
N LEU A 170 14.93 5.65 1.24
CA LEU A 170 13.92 6.66 1.56
C LEU A 170 14.43 7.52 2.72
N LEU A 171 14.54 8.82 2.49
CA LEU A 171 14.99 9.80 3.47
C LEU A 171 13.78 10.61 3.96
N ALA A 172 13.71 10.80 5.27
CA ALA A 172 12.72 11.67 5.87
C ALA A 172 13.01 13.13 5.47
N PRO A 173 11.98 13.94 5.16
CA PRO A 173 12.14 15.32 4.73
C PRO A 173 12.43 16.23 5.93
N THR A 174 13.65 16.16 6.45
CA THR A 174 14.11 17.05 7.54
C THR A 174 14.65 18.36 6.98
N SER A 175 14.57 19.44 7.76
CA SER A 175 14.96 20.79 7.32
C SER A 175 16.45 20.94 7.01
N ASP A 176 17.30 20.09 7.61
CA ASP A 176 18.74 20.00 7.42
C ASP A 176 19.16 19.06 6.28
N LEU A 177 18.20 18.33 5.67
CA LEU A 177 18.49 17.39 4.59
C LEU A 177 19.00 18.14 3.37
N VAL A 178 20.29 17.96 3.05
CA VAL A 178 20.91 18.54 1.85
C VAL A 178 20.54 17.72 0.62
N LEU A 179 19.91 18.40 -0.34
CA LEU A 179 19.54 17.86 -1.64
C LEU A 179 20.78 17.68 -2.52
N ARG A 180 20.89 16.52 -3.16
CA ARG A 180 22.00 16.17 -4.05
C ARG A 180 21.48 15.91 -5.46
N PRO A 181 22.27 16.20 -6.50
CA PRO A 181 21.92 15.81 -7.86
C PRO A 181 21.64 14.31 -7.95
N GLY A 182 20.53 13.95 -8.61
CA GLY A 182 20.04 12.57 -8.70
C GLY A 182 19.12 12.15 -7.56
N ASP A 183 18.96 12.96 -6.52
CA ASP A 183 17.88 12.75 -5.54
C ASP A 183 16.52 12.92 -6.23
N ILE A 184 15.54 12.17 -5.74
CA ILE A 184 14.17 12.22 -6.25
C ILE A 184 13.27 12.66 -5.11
N VAL A 185 12.74 13.87 -5.23
CA VAL A 185 11.84 14.49 -4.27
C VAL A 185 10.40 14.12 -4.62
N ILE A 186 9.66 13.59 -3.64
CA ILE A 186 8.22 13.37 -3.76
C ILE A 186 7.52 14.53 -3.07
N ALA A 187 6.85 15.37 -3.86
CA ALA A 187 6.13 16.55 -3.38
C ALA A 187 4.62 16.40 -3.58
N ILE A 188 3.84 16.95 -2.65
CA ILE A 188 2.37 16.93 -2.67
C ILE A 188 1.88 18.36 -2.48
N GLY A 189 0.99 18.84 -3.34
CA GLY A 189 0.46 20.20 -3.19
C GLY A 189 -0.35 20.69 -4.40
N PRO A 190 -0.77 21.96 -4.39
CA PRO A 190 -1.42 22.59 -5.54
C PRO A 190 -0.53 22.56 -6.79
N GLN A 191 -1.11 22.33 -7.97
CA GLN A 191 -0.34 22.23 -9.23
C GLN A 191 0.51 23.48 -9.52
N GLY A 192 -0.01 24.67 -9.20
CA GLY A 192 0.72 25.94 -9.41
C GLY A 192 1.99 26.04 -8.56
N GLU A 193 1.98 25.48 -7.36
CA GLU A 193 3.12 25.46 -6.44
C GLU A 193 4.09 24.33 -6.76
N LEU A 194 3.57 23.16 -7.14
CA LEU A 194 4.39 22.06 -7.66
C LEU A 194 5.20 22.50 -8.87
N GLY A 195 4.63 23.32 -9.76
CA GLY A 195 5.37 23.91 -10.88
C GLY A 195 6.56 24.79 -10.44
N GLN A 196 6.45 25.51 -9.32
CA GLN A 196 7.56 26.29 -8.75
C GLN A 196 8.66 25.38 -8.20
N LEU A 197 8.27 24.31 -7.49
CA LEU A 197 9.22 23.29 -7.03
C LEU A 197 9.92 22.59 -8.19
N THR A 198 9.20 22.27 -9.26
CA THR A 198 9.79 21.69 -10.45
C THR A 198 10.84 22.60 -11.05
N HIS A 199 10.56 23.91 -11.12
CA HIS A 199 11.54 24.88 -11.58
C HIS A 199 12.79 24.92 -10.69
N TRP A 200 12.61 24.98 -9.38
CA TRP A 200 13.72 25.03 -8.42
C TRP A 200 14.59 23.76 -8.41
N LEU A 201 13.97 22.59 -8.57
CA LEU A 201 14.64 21.28 -8.52
C LEU A 201 15.24 20.84 -9.86
N THR A 202 14.71 21.30 -10.98
CA THR A 202 15.16 20.85 -12.32
C THR A 202 15.80 21.95 -13.15
N GLY A 203 15.61 23.22 -12.80
CA GLY A 203 15.96 24.38 -13.63
C GLY A 203 15.05 24.56 -14.86
N GLN A 204 14.09 23.65 -15.09
CA GLN A 204 13.20 23.70 -16.26
C GLN A 204 11.93 24.49 -15.93
N ARG A 205 11.47 25.30 -16.87
CA ARG A 205 10.13 25.90 -16.83
C ARG A 205 9.14 24.86 -17.36
N LEU A 206 8.12 24.49 -16.60
CA LEU A 206 7.12 23.54 -17.11
C LEU A 206 6.46 24.12 -18.37
N LEU A 207 6.53 23.37 -19.46
CA LEU A 207 5.69 23.56 -20.64
C LEU A 207 4.24 23.29 -20.20
N THR A 208 3.43 24.34 -20.13
CA THR A 208 1.99 24.23 -20.02
C THR A 208 1.50 23.24 -21.09
N PRO A 209 0.68 22.21 -20.77
CA PRO A 209 0.02 21.43 -21.80
C PRO A 209 -0.85 22.41 -22.58
N THR A 210 -0.38 22.77 -23.78
CA THR A 210 -1.14 23.57 -24.71
C THR A 210 -2.26 22.65 -25.16
N LEU A 211 -3.46 22.82 -24.59
CA LEU A 211 -4.67 22.38 -25.26
C LEU A 211 -4.70 23.12 -26.59
N THR A 212 -4.18 22.46 -27.62
CA THR A 212 -4.29 22.87 -29.02
C THR A 212 -5.77 22.95 -29.35
N ARG A 213 -6.34 24.14 -29.15
CA ARG A 213 -7.62 24.53 -29.72
C ARG A 213 -7.38 24.72 -31.22
N SER A 214 -7.61 23.67 -31.99
CA SER A 214 -7.68 23.78 -33.46
C SER A 214 -8.71 24.86 -33.84
N PRO A 215 -8.34 25.88 -34.61
CA PRO A 215 -9.32 26.73 -35.27
C PRO A 215 -9.94 25.94 -36.43
N GLN A 216 -11.21 25.57 -36.30
CA GLN A 216 -12.02 25.21 -37.46
C GLN A 216 -12.24 26.48 -38.28
N THR A 217 -11.44 26.65 -39.34
CA THR A 217 -11.73 27.58 -40.42
C THR A 217 -12.96 27.11 -41.18
N VAL A 218 -14.06 27.83 -40.99
CA VAL A 218 -15.23 27.81 -41.86
C VAL A 218 -14.82 28.45 -43.20
N GLY A 219 -14.75 27.64 -44.24
CA GLY A 219 -14.64 28.11 -45.62
C GLY A 219 -15.87 27.68 -46.40
N THR A 220 -16.77 28.61 -46.67
CA THR A 220 -17.81 28.49 -47.70
C THR A 220 -17.26 29.03 -49.01
N PRO A 221 -17.30 28.26 -50.12
CA PRO A 221 -17.15 28.81 -51.45
C PRO A 221 -18.52 29.29 -51.98
N THR A 222 -18.44 30.46 -52.61
CA THR A 222 -19.36 31.17 -53.52
C THR A 222 -20.58 30.44 -54.05
#